data_AF-A0A8T4PXY3-F1
#
_entry.id   AF-A0A8T4PXY3-F1
#
_cell.length_a   1.000
_cell.length_b   1.000
_cell.length_c   1.000
_cell.angle_alpha   90.00
_cell.angle_beta   90.00
_cell.angle_gamma   90.00
#
_symmetry.space_group_name_H-M   'P 1'
#
loop_
_entity.id
_entity.type
_entity.pdbx_description
1 polymer ?
#
loop_
_entity_poly.entity_id
_entity_poly.type
_entity_poly.pdbx_seq_one_letter_code
_entity_poly.pdbx_strand_id
1 'polypeptide(L)'
;MEIQAKSIIISRRKVVQDVSYSCLISFFNINNPHLGGEEPLDIKEFENAHKVIIRGPKEINYMLFGSDIIINDIKKLEIEHEGKHILVKVEQ
;
A
#
# COMPACT_ATOMS: atom_id res chain seq x y z
N MET A 1 -6.76 9.38 -6.66
CA MET A 1 -7.57 8.41 -7.44
C MET A 1 -8.43 7.64 -6.46
N GLU A 2 -9.70 7.41 -6.78
CA GLU A 2 -10.62 6.62 -5.94
C GLU A 2 -10.66 5.19 -6.48
N ILE A 3 -10.35 4.21 -5.63
CA ILE A 3 -10.24 2.79 -6.00
C ILE A 3 -11.15 1.99 -5.08
N GLN A 4 -12.04 1.17 -5.64
CA GLN A 4 -12.84 0.23 -4.85
C GLN A 4 -12.00 -1.01 -4.52
N ALA A 5 -11.68 -1.19 -3.23
CA ALA A 5 -11.01 -2.37 -2.70
C ALA A 5 -11.49 -2.62 -1.26
N LYS A 6 -11.57 -3.88 -0.83
CA LYS A 6 -11.85 -4.25 0.57
C LYS A 6 -10.59 -4.34 1.42
N SER A 7 -9.46 -4.67 0.82
CA SER A 7 -8.15 -4.66 1.48
C SER A 7 -7.04 -4.31 0.51
N ILE A 8 -5.90 -3.88 1.05
CA ILE A 8 -4.66 -3.68 0.30
C ILE A 8 -3.48 -4.35 0.98
N ILE A 9 -2.51 -4.77 0.16
CA ILE A 9 -1.16 -5.15 0.60
C ILE A 9 -0.19 -4.10 0.07
N ILE A 10 0.59 -3.51 0.97
CA ILE A 10 1.67 -2.59 0.63
C ILE A 10 2.98 -3.34 0.80
N SER A 11 3.67 -3.55 -0.32
CA SER A 11 4.96 -4.24 -0.38
C SER A 11 6.04 -3.39 -1.03
N ARG A 12 7.28 -3.85 -0.93
CA ARG A 12 8.44 -3.18 -1.53
C ARG A 12 9.25 -4.12 -2.42
N ARG A 13 9.80 -3.57 -3.49
CA ARG A 13 10.82 -4.23 -4.32
C ARG A 13 12.08 -3.40 -4.30
N LYS A 14 13.21 -4.03 -3.97
CA LYS A 14 14.52 -3.38 -3.99
C LYS A 14 14.92 -3.13 -5.44
N VAL A 15 15.23 -1.89 -5.78
CA VAL A 15 15.82 -1.54 -7.07
C VAL A 15 17.32 -1.74 -6.97
N VAL A 16 17.92 -2.41 -7.95
CA VAL A 16 19.29 -2.94 -7.87
C VAL A 16 20.37 -1.84 -7.79
N GLN A 17 20.06 -0.62 -8.25
CA GLN A 17 21.07 0.44 -8.46
C GLN A 17 20.93 1.69 -7.58
N ASP A 18 19.91 1.79 -6.73
CA ASP A 18 19.67 3.00 -5.92
C ASP A 18 19.27 2.67 -4.48
N VAL A 19 19.36 3.65 -3.56
CA VAL A 19 18.86 3.53 -2.17
C VAL A 19 17.31 3.60 -2.14
N SER A 20 16.70 3.67 -3.31
CA SER A 20 15.27 3.81 -3.51
C SER A 20 14.58 2.44 -3.61
N TYR A 21 13.32 2.40 -3.19
CA TYR A 21 12.47 1.20 -3.28
C TYR A 21 11.32 1.47 -4.24
N SER A 22 10.94 0.47 -5.03
CA SER A 22 9.60 0.48 -5.63
C SER A 22 8.60 0.07 -4.56
N CYS A 23 7.56 0.87 -4.35
CA CYS A 23 6.42 0.50 -3.53
C CYS A 23 5.34 -0.09 -4.44
N LEU A 24 4.86 -1.28 -4.10
CA LEU A 24 3.74 -1.91 -4.79
C LEU A 24 2.54 -1.89 -3.85
N ILE A 25 1.42 -1.37 -4.34
CA ILE A 25 0.14 -1.42 -3.65
C ILE A 25 -0.75 -2.37 -4.44
N SER A 26 -1.04 -3.52 -3.85
CA SER A 26 -1.90 -4.56 -4.41
C SER A 26 -3.30 -4.45 -3.82
N PHE A 27 -4.32 -4.44 -4.67
CA PHE A 27 -5.72 -4.21 -4.28
C PHE A 27 -6.54 -5.50 -4.34
N PHE A 28 -7.42 -5.72 -3.36
CA PHE A 28 -8.22 -6.96 -3.28
C PHE A 28 -9.69 -6.68 -2.93
N ASN A 29 -10.60 -7.56 -3.38
CA ASN A 29 -12.04 -7.51 -3.07
C ASN A 29 -12.43 -8.34 -1.83
N ILE A 30 -11.45 -8.86 -1.10
CA ILE A 30 -11.61 -9.64 0.13
C ILE A 30 -10.65 -9.13 1.21
N ASN A 31 -10.88 -9.50 2.46
CA ASN A 31 -9.92 -9.31 3.55
C ASN A 31 -8.95 -10.49 3.62
N ASN A 32 -7.76 -10.25 4.17
CA ASN A 32 -6.71 -11.26 4.38
C ASN A 32 -6.40 -12.13 3.12
N PRO A 33 -6.14 -11.52 1.96
CA PRO A 33 -5.93 -12.25 0.70
C PRO A 33 -4.72 -13.20 0.73
N HIS A 34 -3.76 -12.97 1.63
CA HIS A 34 -2.59 -13.81 1.84
C HIS A 34 -2.90 -15.22 2.38
N LEU A 35 -4.11 -15.46 2.92
CA LEU A 35 -4.50 -16.77 3.44
C LEU A 35 -5.02 -17.73 2.35
N GLY A 36 -5.53 -17.19 1.25
CA GLY A 36 -6.15 -17.96 0.17
C GLY A 36 -5.32 -18.09 -1.11
N GLY A 37 -4.19 -17.38 -1.21
CA GLY A 37 -3.43 -17.30 -2.46
C GLY A 37 -4.14 -16.48 -3.54
N GLU A 38 -4.98 -15.53 -3.12
CA GLU A 38 -5.84 -14.74 -3.99
C GLU A 38 -5.01 -13.73 -4.79
N GLU A 39 -5.33 -13.57 -6.07
CA GLU A 39 -4.64 -12.63 -6.95
C GLU A 39 -5.16 -11.20 -6.76
N PRO A 40 -4.29 -10.19 -6.84
CA PRO A 40 -4.71 -8.80 -6.73
C PRO A 40 -5.52 -8.37 -7.96
N LEU A 41 -6.55 -7.55 -7.73
CA LEU A 41 -7.38 -6.95 -8.78
C LEU A 41 -6.57 -5.99 -9.66
N ASP A 42 -5.65 -5.28 -9.04
CA ASP A 42 -4.76 -4.32 -9.66
C ASP A 42 -3.50 -4.21 -8.79
N ILE A 43 -2.41 -3.77 -9.40
CA ILE A 43 -1.16 -3.47 -8.72
C ILE A 43 -0.70 -2.10 -9.20
N LYS A 44 -0.54 -1.18 -8.25
CA LYS A 44 0.07 0.13 -8.54
C LYS A 44 1.50 0.13 -8.03
N GLU A 45 2.43 0.22 -8.97
CA GLU A 45 3.85 0.38 -8.70
C GLU A 45 4.23 1.87 -8.68
N PHE A 46 4.92 2.26 -7.61
CA PHE A 46 5.45 3.59 -7.40
C PHE A 46 6.96 3.48 -7.24
N GLU A 47 7.68 3.89 -8.28
CA GLU A 47 9.14 3.88 -8.26
C GLU A 47 9.70 5.00 -7.37
N ASN A 48 10.92 4.79 -6.87
CA ASN A 48 11.66 5.77 -6.07
C ASN A 48 10.96 6.23 -4.77
N ALA A 49 10.15 5.36 -4.16
CA ALA A 49 9.43 5.65 -2.92
C ALA A 49 10.37 5.61 -1.71
N HIS A 50 10.30 6.65 -0.86
CA HIS A 50 11.10 6.74 0.37
C HIS A 50 10.33 6.29 1.63
N LYS A 51 9.02 6.53 1.69
CA LYS A 51 8.14 6.15 2.80
C LYS A 51 6.68 6.10 2.34
N VAL A 52 5.88 5.29 3.02
CA VAL A 52 4.42 5.23 2.87
C VAL A 52 3.79 5.72 4.17
N ILE A 53 2.85 6.67 4.06
CA ILE A 53 2.11 7.19 5.21
C ILE A 53 0.65 6.78 5.06
N ILE A 54 0.13 6.07 6.04
CA ILE A 54 -1.26 5.60 6.07
C ILE A 54 -2.05 6.48 7.05
N ARG A 55 -3.12 7.10 6.55
CA ARG A 55 -4.03 7.95 7.35
C ARG A 55 -5.39 7.26 7.49
N GLY A 56 -5.78 6.92 8.71
CA GLY A 56 -7.07 6.33 9.10
C GLY A 56 -7.38 6.64 10.58
N PRO A 57 -8.36 5.98 11.24
CA PRO A 57 -8.78 6.29 12.61
C PRO A 57 -7.66 6.15 13.67
N LYS A 58 -6.53 5.55 13.30
CA LYS A 58 -5.23 5.75 13.96
C LYS A 58 -4.16 6.06 12.93
N GLU A 59 -3.22 6.90 13.33
CA GLU A 59 -2.00 7.19 12.57
C GLU A 59 -1.08 5.95 12.61
N ILE A 60 -0.82 5.34 11.44
CA ILE A 60 0.10 4.21 11.31
C ILE A 60 1.34 4.70 10.58
N ASN A 61 2.40 4.95 11.34
CA ASN A 61 3.73 5.26 10.81
C ASN A 61 4.49 3.95 10.61
N TYR A 62 4.69 3.57 9.36
CA TYR A 62 5.40 2.35 9.01
C TYR A 62 6.83 2.62 8.56
N MET A 63 7.77 2.04 9.29
CA MET A 63 9.20 2.14 9.03
C MET A 63 9.64 0.91 8.23
N LEU A 64 10.31 1.13 7.10
CA LEU A 64 10.64 0.15 6.05
C LEU A 64 11.56 -1.02 6.50
N PHE A 65 11.94 -1.10 7.76
CA PHE A 65 12.63 -2.23 8.36
C PHE A 65 11.58 -3.24 8.87
N GLY A 66 11.04 -4.12 8.00
CA GLY A 66 10.05 -5.12 8.43
C GLY A 66 9.24 -5.81 7.33
N SER A 67 9.11 -5.17 6.17
CA SER A 67 8.70 -5.76 4.87
C SER A 67 7.32 -6.41 4.72
N ASP A 68 6.22 -5.88 5.27
CA ASP A 68 4.92 -5.69 4.58
C ASP A 68 3.82 -5.15 5.53
N ILE A 69 2.81 -4.44 5.00
CA ILE A 69 1.61 -4.03 5.74
C ILE A 69 0.36 -4.53 5.02
N ILE A 70 -0.57 -5.11 5.78
CA ILE A 70 -1.91 -5.45 5.32
C ILE A 70 -2.91 -4.49 5.98
N ILE A 71 -3.78 -3.89 5.18
CA ILE A 71 -4.89 -3.06 5.66
C ILE A 71 -6.20 -3.70 5.20
N ASN A 72 -7.04 -4.09 6.16
CA ASN A 72 -8.35 -4.70 5.93
C ASN A 72 -9.49 -3.71 6.19
N ASP A 73 -10.70 -4.12 5.81
CA ASP A 73 -11.97 -3.45 6.10
C ASP A 73 -12.06 -2.03 5.53
N ILE A 74 -11.57 -1.85 4.31
CA ILE A 74 -11.58 -0.56 3.64
C ILE A 74 -12.96 -0.30 3.03
N LYS A 75 -13.61 0.79 3.44
CA LYS A 75 -14.81 1.35 2.78
C LYS A 75 -14.46 2.33 1.67
N LYS A 76 -13.46 3.19 1.91
CA LYS A 76 -12.98 4.17 0.93
C LYS A 76 -11.46 4.26 0.95
N LEU A 77 -10.86 4.34 -0.23
CA LEU A 77 -9.42 4.44 -0.42
C LEU A 77 -9.08 5.60 -1.36
N GLU A 78 -8.24 6.50 -0.88
CA GLU A 78 -7.64 7.56 -1.70
C GLU A 78 -6.12 7.46 -1.62
N ILE A 79 -5.47 7.49 -2.78
CA ILE A 79 -4.01 7.50 -2.87
C ILE A 79 -3.58 8.79 -3.56
N GLU A 80 -2.65 9.48 -2.92
CA GLU A 80 -2.01 10.71 -3.37
C GLU A 80 -0.49 10.51 -3.44
N HIS A 81 0.15 11.21 -4.36
CA HIS A 81 1.59 11.17 -4.57
C HIS A 81 2.18 12.57 -4.46
N GLU A 82 3.02 12.80 -3.45
CA GLU A 82 3.69 14.07 -3.17
C GLU A 82 5.20 13.88 -3.19
N GLY A 83 5.83 14.18 -4.33
CA GLY A 83 7.28 14.04 -4.49
C GLY A 83 7.76 12.60 -4.41
N LYS A 84 8.40 12.22 -3.30
CA LYS A 84 8.86 10.84 -3.00
C LYS A 84 8.01 10.14 -1.92
N HIS A 85 6.86 10.72 -1.61
CA HIS A 85 5.97 10.28 -0.55
C HIS A 85 4.66 9.80 -1.15
N ILE A 86 4.24 8.62 -0.70
CA ILE A 86 2.94 8.04 -1.04
C ILE A 86 2.05 8.22 0.17
N LEU A 87 0.92 8.88 -0.04
CA LEU A 87 -0.09 9.10 0.98
C LEU A 87 -1.28 8.19 0.68
N VAL A 88 -1.61 7.32 1.63
CA VAL A 88 -2.75 6.40 1.54
C VAL A 88 -3.77 6.81 2.60
N LYS A 89 -4.93 7.31 2.18
CA LYS A 89 -6.04 7.66 3.07
C LYS A 89 -7.08 6.55 3.02
N VAL A 90 -7.44 6.04 4.19
CA VAL A 90 -8.34 4.90 4.36
C VAL A 90 -9.49 5.29 5.28
N GLU A 91 -10.72 5.04 4.83
CA GLU A 91 -11.92 5.05 5.66
C GLU A 91 -12.38 3.60 5.88
N GLN A 92 -12.67 3.22 7.13
CA GLN A 92 -13.08 1.87 7.55
C GLN A 92 -14.56 1.79 7.93
#